data_AF-A0A957AMX7-F1
#
_entry.id   AF-A0A957AMX7-F1
#
_cell.length_a   1.000
_cell.length_b   1.000
_cell.length_c   1.000
_cell.angle_alpha   90.00
_cell.angle_beta   90.00
_cell.angle_gamma   90.00
#
_symmetry.space_group_name_H-M   'P 1'
#
loop_
_entity.id
_entity.type
_entity.pdbx_description
1 polymer ?
#
loop_
_entity_poly.entity_id
_entity_poly.type
_entity_poly.pdbx_seq_one_letter_code
_entity_poly.pdbx_strand_id
1 'polypeptide(L)' 'MLARLLQEAAGRYASVPLSVAPGNPAAQLYERLGFVIIDNEGESLTVIRHFNEPG' A
#
# COMPACT_ATOMS: atom_id res chain seq x y z
N MET A 1 8.29 11.62 1.88
CA MET A 1 7.74 11.39 3.25
C MET A 1 7.19 9.97 3.40
N LEU A 2 6.22 9.54 2.59
CA LEU A 2 5.64 8.18 2.67
C LEU A 2 6.70 7.05 2.61
N ALA A 3 7.66 7.12 1.70
CA ALA A 3 8.73 6.11 1.59
C ALA A 3 9.51 5.89 2.91
N ARG A 4 9.75 6.97 3.66
CA ARG A 4 10.42 6.90 4.97
C ARG A 4 9.55 6.20 6.02
N LEU A 5 8.26 6.51 6.05
CA LEU A 5 7.30 5.84 6.93
C LEU A 5 7.21 4.34 6.62
N LEU A 6 7.24 3.97 5.34
CA LEU A 6 7.26 2.55 4.93
C LEU A 6 8.55 1.85 5.33
N GLN A 7 9.69 2.53 5.24
CA GLN A 7 10.97 1.99 5.70
C GLN A 7 11.00 1.78 7.23
N GLU A 8 10.45 2.73 7.99
CA GLU A 8 10.34 2.60 9.45
C GLU A 8 9.32 1.51 9.85
N ALA A 9 8.23 1.35 9.08
CA ALA A 9 7.22 0.33 9.29
C ALA A 9 7.72 -1.09 8.96
N ALA A 10 8.59 -1.23 7.96
CA ALA A 10 9.11 -2.54 7.52
C ALA A 10 9.84 -3.30 8.64
N GLY A 11 10.48 -2.60 9.57
CA GLY A 11 11.16 -3.22 10.71
C GLY A 11 10.24 -3.66 11.85
N ARG A 12 8.91 -3.42 11.75
CA ARG A 12 7.96 -3.61 12.86
C ARG A 12 6.67 -4.32 12.47
N TYR A 13 6.21 -4.16 11.23
CA TYR A 13 4.92 -4.64 10.77
C TYR A 13 5.08 -5.58 9.58
N ALA A 14 4.19 -6.56 9.47
CA ALA A 14 4.18 -7.48 8.33
C ALA A 14 3.67 -6.83 7.04
N SER A 15 2.77 -5.85 7.16
CA SER A 15 2.18 -5.14 6.03
C SER A 15 1.58 -3.79 6.47
N VAL A 16 1.30 -2.92 5.50
CA VAL A 16 0.54 -1.67 5.67
C VAL A 16 -0.55 -1.60 4.61
N PRO A 17 -1.84 -1.52 5.01
CA PRO A 17 -2.94 -1.22 4.11
C PRO A 17 -3.17 0.30 4.00
N LEU A 18 -3.70 0.74 2.86
CA LEU A 18 -4.17 2.10 2.59
C LEU A 18 -5.47 2.04 1.78
N SER A 19 -6.34 3.03 1.98
CA SER A 19 -7.54 3.21 1.15
C SER A 19 -7.34 4.36 0.16
N VAL A 20 -7.83 4.19 -1.06
CA VAL A 20 -7.73 5.18 -2.12
C VAL A 20 -8.97 5.14 -3.02
N ALA A 21 -9.51 6.30 -3.38
CA ALA A 21 -10.65 6.36 -4.28
C ALA A 21 -10.28 5.83 -5.69
N PRO A 22 -11.20 5.12 -6.38
CA PRO A 22 -11.02 4.76 -7.78
C PRO A 22 -10.69 5.98 -8.65
N GLY A 23 -9.71 5.84 -9.54
CA GLY A 23 -9.27 6.94 -10.42
C GLY A 23 -8.39 8.00 -9.74
N ASN A 24 -8.12 7.90 -8.43
CA ASN A 24 -7.18 8.79 -7.78
C ASN A 24 -5.75 8.52 -8.27
N PRO A 25 -5.00 9.54 -8.73
CA PRO A 25 -3.62 9.38 -9.22
C PRO A 25 -2.66 8.76 -8.18
N ALA A 26 -2.98 8.84 -6.89
CA ALA A 26 -2.20 8.20 -5.84
C ALA A 26 -2.14 6.66 -5.98
N ALA A 27 -3.12 6.03 -6.61
CA ALA A 27 -3.11 4.58 -6.85
C ALA A 27 -1.87 4.14 -7.65
N GLN A 28 -1.51 4.89 -8.71
CA GLN A 28 -0.31 4.62 -9.50
C GLN A 28 0.98 4.81 -8.69
N LEU A 29 0.99 5.75 -7.75
CA LEU A 29 2.12 5.93 -6.85
C LEU A 29 2.24 4.75 -5.87
N TYR A 30 1.13 4.26 -5.34
CA TYR A 30 1.11 3.12 -4.43
C TYR A 30 1.56 1.83 -5.14
N GLU A 31 1.10 1.59 -6.38
CA GLU A 31 1.60 0.48 -7.20
C GLU A 31 3.13 0.53 -7.35
N ARG A 32 3.71 1.70 -7.68
CA ARG A 32 5.17 1.88 -7.78
C ARG A 32 5.91 1.69 -6.46
N LEU A 33 5.23 1.88 -5.34
CA LEU A 33 5.77 1.64 -4.00
C LEU A 33 5.60 0.19 -3.53
N GLY A 34 5.07 -0.70 -4.38
CA GLY A 34 4.89 -2.12 -4.10
C GLY A 34 3.60 -2.45 -3.36
N PHE A 35 2.60 -1.55 -3.40
CA PHE A 35 1.26 -1.88 -2.95
C PHE A 35 0.50 -2.65 -4.02
N VAL A 36 -0.34 -3.59 -3.60
CA VAL A 36 -1.26 -4.35 -4.46
C VAL A 36 -2.70 -4.15 -3.98
N ILE A 37 -3.66 -4.14 -4.90
CA ILE A 37 -5.09 -4.05 -4.55
C ILE A 37 -5.51 -5.39 -3.93
N ILE A 38 -6.11 -5.34 -2.74
CA ILE A 38 -6.69 -6.52 -2.08
C ILE A 38 -8.20 -6.45 -1.97
N ASP A 39 -8.78 -5.26 -2.12
CA ASP A 39 -10.22 -5.08 -2.05
C ASP A 39 -10.66 -3.86 -2.87
N ASN A 40 -11.89 -3.94 -3.38
CA ASN A 40 -12.53 -2.89 -4.16
C ASN A 40 -14.02 -2.87 -3.82
N GLU A 41 -14.38 -2.04 -2.86
CA GLU A 41 -15.76 -1.85 -2.42
C GLU A 41 -16.24 -0.44 -2.82
N GLY A 42 -17.09 -0.39 -3.85
CA GLY A 42 -17.76 0.83 -4.30
C GLY A 42 -16.77 1.93 -4.72
N GLU A 43 -16.70 2.99 -3.90
CA GLU A 43 -15.85 4.17 -4.14
C GLU A 43 -14.52 4.12 -3.37
N SER A 44 -14.11 2.96 -2.86
CA SER A 44 -12.85 2.79 -2.14
C SER A 44 -12.10 1.53 -2.59
N LEU A 45 -10.84 1.72 -3.01
CA LEU A 45 -9.87 0.66 -3.22
C LEU A 45 -9.02 0.49 -1.97
N THR A 46 -8.90 -0.73 -1.46
CA THR A 46 -7.92 -1.04 -0.42
C THR A 46 -6.68 -1.64 -1.07
N VAL A 47 -5.54 -0.98 -0.86
CA VAL A 47 -4.23 -1.44 -1.32
C VAL A 47 -3.38 -1.82 -0.13
N ILE A 48 -2.55 -2.86 -0.27
CA ILE A 48 -1.67 -3.33 0.79
C ILE A 48 -0.24 -3.47 0.29
N ARG A 49 0.73 -3.10 1.12
CA ARG A 49 2.13 -3.43 0.90
C ARG A 49 2.59 -4.41 1.98
N HIS A 50 3.09 -5.56 1.56
CA HIS A 50 3.76 -6.50 2.45
C HIS A 50 5.25 -6.15 2.59
N PHE A 51 5.81 -6.31 3.78
CA PHE A 51 7.23 -6.04 4.06
C PHE A 51 8.07 -7.32 4.13
N ASN A 52 7.43 -8.47 4.38
CA ASN A 52 8.06 -9.78 4.28
C ASN A 52 7.64 -10.44 2.96
N GLU A 53 8.56 -10.51 2.00
CA GLU A 53 8.69 -11.75 1.23
C GLU A 53 9.67 -12.64 2.01
N PRO A 54 9.30 -13.89 2.35
CA PRO A 54 10.27 -14.84 2.88
C PRO A 54 11.28 -15.12 1.77
N GLY A 55 12.50 -14.59 1.93
CA GLY A 55 13.69 -15.09 1.22
C GLY A 55 14.10 -16.44 1.77
#